data_AF-A0A838R844-F1
#
_entry.id   AF-A0A838R844-F1
#
_cell.length_a   1.000
_cell.length_b   1.000
_cell.length_c   1.000
_cell.angle_alpha   90.00
_cell.angle_beta   90.00
_cell.angle_gamma   90.00
#
_symmetry.space_group_name_H-M   'P 1'
#
loop_
_entity.id
_entity.type
_entity.pdbx_description
1 polymer ?
#
loop_
_entity_poly.entity_id
_entity_poly.type
_entity_poly.pdbx_seq_one_letter_code
_entity_poly.pdbx_strand_id
1 'polypeptide(L)'
;MYARHVSFSLKTIKREELTQTFEKDILPLLQKQNGFTDEITFVSPDGKDAIAISLWERKENADVYSRETYPQVLKSLARVVEGTPQVRGYEVASSTFHKTAGTQ
;
A
#
# COMPACT_ATOMS: atom_id res chain seq x y z
N MET A 1 3.11 -12.51 9.44
CA MET A 1 2.69 -11.58 8.38
C MET A 1 3.40 -10.26 8.58
N TYR A 2 3.68 -9.53 7.50
CA TYR A 2 4.40 -8.28 7.50
C TYR A 2 3.53 -7.19 6.88
N ALA A 3 3.61 -5.96 7.37
CA ALA A 3 2.89 -4.82 6.85
C ALA A 3 3.85 -3.76 6.32
N ARG A 4 3.49 -3.15 5.19
CA ARG A 4 4.10 -1.90 4.73
C ARG A 4 3.08 -0.79 4.90
N HIS A 5 3.45 0.22 5.67
CA HIS A 5 2.74 1.49 5.80
C HIS A 5 3.40 2.49 4.87
N VAL A 6 2.64 3.02 3.92
CA VAL A 6 3.06 4.10 3.04
C VAL A 6 2.19 5.33 3.32
N SER A 7 2.80 6.48 3.59
CA SER A 7 2.09 7.76 3.77
C SER A 7 2.51 8.76 2.71
N PHE A 8 1.57 9.53 2.19
CA PHE A 8 1.83 10.51 1.14
C PHE A 8 0.80 11.64 1.15
N SER A 9 1.24 12.82 0.74
CA SER A 9 0.36 13.97 0.52
C SER A 9 -0.17 13.95 -0.92
N LEU A 10 -1.44 14.28 -1.09
CA LEU A 10 -2.13 14.29 -2.36
C LEU A 10 -2.03 15.68 -2.99
N LYS A 11 -1.94 15.69 -4.32
CA LYS A 11 -2.17 16.90 -5.10
C LYS A 11 -3.63 17.33 -4.95
N THR A 12 -3.88 18.63 -4.86
CA THR A 12 -5.20 19.24 -4.61
C THR A 12 -6.31 18.65 -5.52
N ILE A 13 -7.42 18.20 -4.89
CA ILE A 13 -8.65 17.67 -5.53
C ILE A 13 -8.42 16.41 -6.38
N LYS A 14 -7.96 15.32 -5.76
CA LYS A 14 -7.69 14.05 -6.48
C LYS A 14 -8.10 12.78 -5.74
N ARG A 15 -9.07 12.81 -4.82
CA ARG A 15 -9.51 11.59 -4.12
C ARG A 15 -9.97 10.51 -5.10
N GLU A 16 -10.84 10.86 -6.04
CA GLU A 16 -11.37 9.91 -7.03
C GLU A 16 -10.26 9.42 -7.96
N GLU A 17 -9.33 10.29 -8.35
CA GLU A 17 -8.18 9.93 -9.18
C GLU A 17 -7.22 8.99 -8.45
N LEU A 18 -7.02 9.19 -7.15
CA LEU A 18 -6.26 8.29 -6.29
C LEU A 18 -6.93 6.91 -6.26
N THR A 19 -8.22 6.85 -5.94
CA THR A 19 -8.97 5.59 -5.91
C THR A 19 -8.87 4.85 -7.24
N GLN A 20 -9.08 5.56 -8.36
CA GLN A 20 -8.95 4.96 -9.69
C GLN A 20 -7.52 4.49 -9.99
N THR A 21 -6.49 5.24 -9.56
CA THR A 21 -5.09 4.83 -9.70
C THR A 21 -4.83 3.54 -8.92
N PHE A 22 -5.40 3.40 -7.72
CA PHE A 22 -5.29 2.17 -6.95
C PHE A 22 -5.99 1.00 -7.65
N GLU A 23 -7.25 1.16 -8.01
CA GLU A 23 -8.06 0.10 -8.61
C GLU A 23 -7.53 -0.38 -9.97
N LYS A 24 -7.10 0.54 -10.83
CA LYS A 24 -6.72 0.23 -12.22
C LYS A 24 -5.25 -0.11 -12.37
N ASP A 25 -4.37 0.55 -11.61
CA ASP A 25 -2.93 0.48 -11.85
C ASP A 25 -2.19 -0.25 -10.72
N ILE A 26 -2.50 0.02 -9.45
CA ILE A 26 -1.69 -0.47 -8.32
C ILE A 26 -2.15 -1.85 -7.83
N LEU A 27 -3.44 -2.05 -7.57
CA LEU A 27 -3.98 -3.32 -7.06
C LEU A 27 -3.67 -4.49 -8.01
N PRO A 28 -3.81 -4.38 -9.35
CA PRO A 28 -3.44 -5.47 -10.24
C PRO A 28 -1.95 -5.81 -10.24
N LEU A 29 -1.07 -4.86 -9.91
CA LEU A 29 0.36 -5.11 -9.75
C LEU A 29 0.66 -5.84 -8.44
N LEU A 30 0.01 -5.41 -7.35
CA LEU A 30 0.13 -6.01 -6.02
C LEU A 30 -0.38 -7.45 -6.00
N GLN A 31 -1.55 -7.70 -6.57
CA GLN A 31 -2.18 -9.03 -6.63
C GLN A 31 -1.34 -10.08 -7.38
N LYS A 32 -0.41 -9.66 -8.23
CA LYS A 32 0.52 -10.56 -8.95
C LYS A 32 1.77 -10.91 -8.13
N GLN A 33 2.03 -10.19 -7.04
CA GLN A 33 3.22 -10.41 -6.24
C GLN A 33 3.04 -11.64 -5.35
N ASN A 34 4.08 -12.47 -5.27
CA ASN A 34 4.09 -13.61 -4.37
C ASN A 34 3.92 -13.16 -2.92
N GLY A 35 2.99 -13.79 -2.20
CA GLY A 35 2.73 -13.52 -0.79
C GLY A 35 2.13 -12.14 -0.49
N PHE A 36 1.63 -11.40 -1.48
CA PHE A 36 0.71 -10.29 -1.23
C PHE A 36 -0.60 -10.83 -0.67
N THR A 37 -1.13 -10.19 0.37
CA THR A 37 -2.35 -10.63 1.05
C THR A 37 -3.49 -9.65 0.86
N ASP A 38 -3.26 -8.36 1.13
CA ASP A 38 -4.29 -7.32 0.99
C ASP A 38 -3.69 -5.91 1.00
N GLU A 39 -4.51 -4.92 0.64
CA GLU A 39 -4.19 -3.50 0.62
C GLU A 39 -5.37 -2.68 1.15
N ILE A 40 -5.10 -1.83 2.16
CA ILE A 40 -6.09 -0.89 2.69
C ILE A 40 -5.59 0.54 2.47
N THR A 41 -6.38 1.34 1.75
CA THR A 41 -6.06 2.74 1.47
C THR A 41 -7.04 3.68 2.18
N PHE A 42 -6.48 4.64 2.91
CA PHE A 42 -7.17 5.70 3.63
C PHE A 42 -6.86 7.04 2.99
N VAL A 43 -7.86 7.91 2.95
CA VAL A 43 -7.70 9.31 2.57
C VAL A 43 -8.17 10.16 3.75
N SER A 44 -7.40 11.19 4.11
CA SER A 44 -7.75 12.10 5.18
C SER A 44 -9.09 12.81 4.88
N PRO A 45 -9.87 13.20 5.90
CA PRO A 45 -11.15 13.88 5.68
C PRO A 45 -11.04 15.17 4.86
N ASP A 46 -9.89 15.86 4.93
CA ASP A 46 -9.62 17.07 4.16
C ASP A 46 -9.04 16.79 2.76
N GLY A 47 -8.84 15.52 2.40
CA GLY A 47 -8.41 15.08 1.08
C GLY A 47 -6.97 15.43 0.72
N LYS A 48 -6.14 15.81 1.69
CA LYS A 48 -4.76 16.24 1.47
C LYS A 48 -3.73 15.17 1.72
N ASP A 49 -4.04 14.17 2.53
CA ASP A 49 -3.12 13.10 2.87
C ASP A 49 -3.77 11.75 2.67
N ALA A 50 -2.96 10.74 2.42
CA ALA A 50 -3.40 9.38 2.29
C ALA A 50 -2.38 8.42 2.90
N ILE A 51 -2.92 7.30 3.37
CA ILE A 51 -2.17 6.19 3.95
C ILE A 51 -2.56 4.93 3.20
N ALA A 52 -1.58 4.17 2.75
CA ALA A 52 -1.74 2.87 2.14
C ALA A 52 -1.05 1.82 3.01
N ILE A 53 -1.76 0.75 3.37
CA ILE A 53 -1.23 -0.37 4.14
C ILE A 53 -1.35 -1.64 3.30
N SER A 54 -0.21 -2.20 2.87
CA SER A 54 -0.16 -3.55 2.27
C SER A 54 0.22 -4.58 3.30
N LEU A 55 -0.43 -5.73 3.23
CA LEU A 55 -0.15 -6.91 4.03
C LEU A 55 0.47 -8.00 3.18
N TRP A 56 1.45 -8.67 3.78
CA TRP A 56 2.28 -9.67 3.14
C TRP A 56 2.40 -10.89 4.06
N GLU A 57 2.48 -12.09 3.48
CA GLU A 57 2.65 -13.31 4.27
C GLU A 57 3.94 -13.27 5.11
N ARG A 58 5.02 -12.76 4.51
CA ARG A 58 6.38 -12.72 5.08
C ARG A 58 7.10 -11.43 4.66
N LYS A 59 8.09 -11.03 5.45
CA LYS A 59 8.91 -9.85 5.15
C LYS A 59 9.66 -9.99 3.82
N GLU A 60 10.14 -11.18 3.49
CA GLU A 60 10.92 -11.44 2.28
C GLU A 60 10.12 -11.16 1.01
N ASN A 61 8.82 -11.51 1.02
CA ASN A 61 7.89 -11.20 -0.06
C ASN A 61 7.76 -9.68 -0.26
N ALA A 62 7.59 -8.94 0.84
CA ALA A 62 7.52 -7.49 0.82
C ALA A 62 8.84 -6.84 0.37
N ASP A 63 10.00 -7.40 0.73
CA ASP A 63 11.32 -6.92 0.33
C ASP A 63 11.56 -7.10 -1.18
N VAL A 64 11.16 -8.25 -1.76
CA VAL A 64 11.21 -8.49 -3.21
C VAL A 64 10.33 -7.48 -3.95
N TYR A 65 9.07 -7.34 -3.53
CA TYR A 65 8.16 -6.32 -4.08
C TYR A 65 8.75 -4.91 -3.99
N SER A 66 9.38 -4.57 -2.86
CA SER A 66 10.01 -3.26 -2.64
C SER A 66 11.12 -2.94 -3.63
N ARG A 67 11.90 -3.95 -4.03
CA ARG A 67 13.01 -3.78 -4.98
C ARG A 67 12.54 -3.77 -6.42
N GLU A 68 11.64 -4.67 -6.78
CA GLU A 68 11.35 -4.98 -8.18
C GLU A 68 10.12 -4.23 -8.72
N THR A 69 9.06 -4.13 -7.93
CA THR A 69 7.75 -3.67 -8.41
C THR A 69 7.36 -2.31 -7.84
N TYR A 70 7.78 -1.97 -6.62
CA TYR A 70 7.45 -0.68 -5.99
C TYR A 70 7.88 0.55 -6.82
N PRO A 71 9.01 0.54 -7.58
CA PRO A 71 9.33 1.63 -8.50
C PRO A 71 8.25 1.89 -9.56
N GLN A 72 7.53 0.86 -10.02
CA GLN A 72 6.40 1.02 -10.94
C GLN A 72 5.18 1.62 -10.24
N VAL A 73 4.92 1.22 -8.98
CA VAL A 73 3.86 1.82 -8.17
C VAL A 73 4.11 3.30 -7.92
N LEU A 74 5.35 3.71 -7.65
CA LEU A 74 5.73 5.13 -7.52
C LEU A 74 5.45 5.91 -8.81
N LYS A 75 5.65 5.31 -9.99
CA LYS A 75 5.30 5.96 -11.28
C LYS A 75 3.80 6.19 -11.40
N SER A 76 2.97 5.21 -11.01
CA SER A 76 1.51 5.36 -11.01
C SER A 76 1.05 6.47 -10.03
N LEU A 77 1.65 6.51 -8.84
CA LEU A 77 1.34 7.50 -7.80
C LEU A 77 1.81 8.93 -8.15
N ALA A 78 2.85 9.10 -8.98
CA ALA A 78 3.42 10.42 -9.30
C ALA A 78 2.40 11.42 -9.88
N ARG A 79 1.29 10.93 -10.47
CA ARG A 79 0.21 11.77 -11.01
C ARG A 79 -0.70 12.39 -9.94
N VAL A 80 -0.79 11.74 -8.77
CA VAL A 80 -1.75 12.05 -7.71
C VAL A 80 -1.11 12.45 -6.39
N VAL A 81 0.18 12.14 -6.19
CA VAL A 81 0.95 12.41 -4.97
C VAL A 81 1.92 13.58 -5.14
N GLU A 82 2.10 14.36 -4.07
CA GLU A 82 3.16 15.35 -3.90
C GLU A 82 4.36 14.75 -3.14
N GLY A 83 5.56 15.11 -3.59
CA GLY A 83 6.80 14.66 -2.95
C GLY A 83 7.02 13.15 -3.07
N THR A 84 7.79 12.59 -2.13
CA THR A 84 8.13 11.17 -2.08
C THR A 84 7.36 10.49 -0.94
N PRO A 85 6.58 9.43 -1.23
CA PRO A 85 5.91 8.65 -0.19
C PRO A 85 6.89 8.15 0.87
N GLN A 86 6.47 8.24 2.14
CA GLN A 86 7.25 7.70 3.26
C GLN A 86 6.83 6.26 3.52
N VAL A 87 7.80 5.34 3.53
CA VAL A 87 7.56 3.90 3.71
C VAL A 87 8.09 3.45 5.06
N ARG A 88 7.30 2.69 5.81
CA ARG A 88 7.68 2.02 7.05
C ARG A 88 7.19 0.57 7.01
N GLY A 89 8.02 -0.34 7.51
CA GLY A 89 7.70 -1.76 7.60
C GLY A 89 7.46 -2.20 9.04
N TYR A 90 6.55 -3.14 9.25
CA TYR A 90 6.12 -3.60 10.57
C TYR A 90 5.85 -5.11 10.60
N GLU A 91 6.25 -5.77 11.67
CA GLU A 91 5.68 -7.07 12.03
C GLU A 91 4.27 -6.85 12.58
N VAL A 92 3.26 -7.53 12.03
CA VAL A 92 1.89 -7.35 12.50
C VAL A 92 1.68 -8.17 13.77
N ALA A 93 1.38 -7.48 14.87
CA ALA A 93 1.11 -8.12 16.15
C ALA A 93 -0.28 -8.78 16.22
N SER A 94 -1.31 -8.16 15.62
CA SER A 94 -2.70 -8.68 15.62
C SER A 94 -3.51 -8.09 14.47
N SER A 95 -4.45 -8.87 13.91
CA SER A 95 -5.41 -8.40 12.88
C SER A 95 -6.72 -9.19 12.97
N THR A 96 -7.85 -8.51 12.83
CA THR A 96 -9.19 -9.13 12.74
C THR A 96 -9.69 -9.25 11.30
N PHE A 97 -9.16 -8.44 10.38
CA PHE A 97 -9.50 -8.47 8.95
C PHE A 97 -8.87 -9.67 8.24
N HIS A 98 -7.66 -10.01 8.65
CA HIS A 98 -6.93 -11.16 8.14
C HIS A 98 -6.88 -12.20 9.23
N LYS A 99 -7.36 -13.41 8.93
CA LYS A 99 -7.18 -14.55 9.83
C LYS A 99 -5.69 -14.77 9.96
N THR A 100 -5.09 -14.31 11.06
CA THR A 100 -3.71 -14.62 11.37
C THR A 100 -3.66 -16.13 11.52
N ALA A 101 -2.90 -16.82 10.65
CA ALA A 101 -2.59 -18.21 10.90
C ALA A 101 -1.80 -18.25 12.23
N GLY A 102 -2.47 -18.67 13.31
CA GLY A 102 -2.04 -18.59 14.71
C GLY A 102 -2.67 -17.38 15.41
N THR A 103 -3.51 -17.50 16.43
CA THR A 103 -3.30 -18.33 17.64
C THR A 103 -4.62 -18.71 18.31
N GLN A 104 -4.91 -20.02 18.35
CA GLN A 104 -5.54 -20.87 19.38
C GLN A 104 -6.29 -22.03 18.72
#